data_AF-A0A7M4FKB6-F1
#
_entry.id   AF-A0A7M4FKB6-F1
#
_cell.length_a   1.000
_cell.length_b   1.000
_cell.length_c   1.000
_cell.angle_alpha   90.00
_cell.angle_beta   90.00
_cell.angle_gamma   90.00
#
_symmetry.space_group_name_H-M   'P 1'
#
loop_
_entity.id
_entity.type
_entity.pdbx_description
1 polymer ?
#
loop_
_entity_poly.entity_id
_entity_poly.type
_entity_poly.pdbx_seq_one_letter_code
_entity_poly.pdbx_strand_id
1 'polypeptide(L)'
;MKQYLEDELKRESEAAEQRMAHKLQRVQMECALEKMQAVAEARRQEREAQLHEAKILAKEVYQKKFDQLTKEKQYEMNIALDISQKENQENTEKQLREAKAEHQVKLEETLLEQKEAEAQIQTLNQQLENMTVWKNSLEAEIADTRQAFQKYIDVTFPQLSPGQADFILPFRKTTDYTDQEKGAKPCDEESMACPKMGVRFTVTTGQYHK
;
A
#
# COMPACT_ATOMS: atom_id res chain seq x y z
N MET A 1 115.01 -59.21 -27.71
CA MET A 1 113.89 -59.96 -27.10
C MET A 1 113.21 -59.18 -25.98
N LYS A 2 113.93 -58.56 -25.03
CA LYS A 2 113.33 -57.76 -23.92
C LYS A 2 112.54 -56.52 -24.36
N GLN A 3 113.11 -55.68 -25.24
CA GLN A 3 112.45 -54.44 -25.73
C GLN A 3 111.12 -54.70 -26.47
N TYR A 4 111.05 -55.80 -27.24
CA TYR A 4 109.82 -56.17 -27.95
C TYR A 4 108.67 -56.55 -27.00
N LEU A 5 108.99 -57.26 -25.89
CA LEU A 5 108.01 -57.61 -24.87
C LEU A 5 107.51 -56.36 -24.10
N GLU A 6 108.40 -55.39 -23.86
CA GLU A 6 108.03 -54.11 -23.25
C GLU A 6 107.10 -53.28 -24.17
N ASP A 7 107.38 -53.25 -25.48
CA ASP A 7 106.54 -52.55 -26.46
C ASP A 7 105.17 -53.22 -26.69
N GLU A 8 105.09 -54.54 -26.56
CA GLU A 8 103.84 -55.30 -26.67
C GLU A 8 102.99 -55.13 -25.40
N LEU A 9 103.61 -55.19 -24.21
CA LEU A 9 102.96 -54.89 -22.93
C LEU A 9 102.42 -53.45 -22.89
N LYS A 10 103.19 -52.49 -23.41
CA LYS A 10 102.77 -51.09 -23.51
C LYS A 10 101.55 -50.92 -24.43
N ARG A 11 101.54 -51.57 -25.60
CA ARG A 11 100.39 -51.56 -26.52
C ARG A 11 99.15 -52.19 -25.90
N GLU A 12 99.30 -53.28 -25.16
CA GLU A 12 98.18 -53.92 -24.45
C GLU A 12 97.63 -53.02 -23.33
N SER A 13 98.50 -52.36 -22.57
CA SER A 13 98.14 -51.39 -21.54
C SER A 13 97.36 -50.21 -22.14
N GLU A 14 97.87 -49.60 -23.21
CA GLU A 14 97.21 -48.49 -23.92
C GLU A 14 95.84 -48.93 -24.49
N ALA A 15 95.73 -50.13 -25.04
CA ALA A 15 94.46 -50.67 -25.51
C ALA A 15 93.47 -50.94 -24.36
N ALA A 16 93.95 -51.36 -23.18
CA ALA A 16 93.13 -51.53 -21.99
C ALA A 16 92.62 -50.18 -21.45
N GLU A 17 93.49 -49.16 -21.43
CA GLU A 17 93.13 -47.78 -21.06
C GLU A 17 92.08 -47.19 -22.00
N GLN A 18 92.23 -47.35 -23.31
CA GLN A 18 91.23 -46.88 -24.29
C GLN A 18 89.87 -47.56 -24.09
N ARG A 19 89.84 -48.88 -23.84
CA ARG A 19 88.61 -49.61 -23.51
C ARG A 19 87.98 -49.10 -22.22
N MET A 20 88.79 -48.80 -21.20
CA MET A 20 88.32 -48.26 -19.94
C MET A 20 87.78 -46.83 -20.08
N ALA A 21 88.49 -45.97 -20.81
CA ALA A 21 88.08 -44.59 -21.12
C ALA A 21 86.76 -44.57 -21.89
N HIS A 22 86.60 -45.43 -22.91
CA HIS A 22 85.34 -45.55 -23.66
C HIS A 22 84.18 -46.03 -22.77
N LYS A 23 84.42 -47.02 -21.88
CA LYS A 23 83.42 -47.46 -20.90
C LYS A 23 83.03 -46.34 -19.94
N LEU A 24 84.00 -45.59 -19.43
CA LEU A 24 83.75 -44.46 -18.54
C LEU A 24 82.97 -43.35 -19.24
N GLN A 25 83.32 -43.03 -20.48
CA GLN A 25 82.60 -42.05 -21.29
C GLN A 25 81.15 -42.46 -21.54
N ARG A 26 80.90 -43.75 -21.82
CA ARG A 26 79.53 -44.28 -21.95
C ARG A 26 78.73 -44.10 -20.65
N VAL A 27 79.31 -44.48 -19.51
CA VAL A 27 78.66 -44.33 -18.19
C VAL A 27 78.42 -42.86 -17.86
N GLN A 28 79.37 -41.97 -18.18
CA GLN A 28 79.20 -40.53 -18.00
C GLN A 28 78.04 -39.98 -18.86
N MET A 29 77.91 -40.45 -20.11
CA MET A 29 76.82 -40.05 -20.99
C MET A 29 75.47 -40.56 -20.49
N GLU A 30 75.39 -41.83 -20.07
CA GLU A 30 74.18 -42.42 -19.49
C GLU A 30 73.76 -41.66 -18.21
N CYS A 31 74.71 -41.39 -17.30
CA CYS A 31 74.46 -40.60 -16.09
C CYS A 31 74.04 -39.14 -16.39
N ALA A 32 74.62 -38.50 -17.42
CA ALA A 32 74.21 -37.16 -17.84
C ALA A 32 72.78 -37.13 -18.37
N LEU A 33 72.37 -38.16 -19.13
CA LEU A 33 70.99 -38.31 -19.62
C LEU A 33 70.00 -38.54 -18.47
N GLU A 34 70.32 -39.45 -17.54
CA GLU A 34 69.50 -39.71 -16.36
C GLU A 34 69.33 -38.45 -15.49
N LYS A 35 70.43 -37.70 -15.27
CA LYS A 35 70.37 -36.42 -14.55
C LYS A 35 69.48 -35.41 -15.25
N MET A 36 69.57 -35.31 -16.58
CA MET A 36 68.74 -34.40 -17.36
C MET A 36 67.25 -34.77 -17.25
N GLN A 37 66.91 -36.05 -17.31
CA GLN A 37 65.55 -36.55 -17.14
C GLN A 37 65.03 -36.28 -15.72
N ALA A 38 65.80 -36.62 -14.68
CA ALA A 38 65.43 -36.38 -13.30
C ALA A 38 65.18 -34.89 -13.00
N VAL A 39 66.01 -33.99 -13.55
CA VAL A 39 65.81 -32.53 -13.41
C VAL A 39 64.57 -32.08 -14.19
N ALA A 40 64.31 -32.62 -15.38
CA ALA A 40 63.13 -32.27 -16.16
C ALA A 40 61.83 -32.71 -15.45
N GLU A 41 61.83 -33.89 -14.85
CA GLU A 41 60.71 -34.42 -14.08
C GLU A 41 60.50 -33.63 -12.79
N ALA A 42 61.55 -33.35 -12.01
CA ALA A 42 61.48 -32.55 -10.81
C ALA A 42 60.91 -31.14 -11.10
N ARG A 43 61.37 -30.49 -12.19
CA ARG A 43 60.85 -29.20 -12.62
C ARG A 43 59.39 -29.26 -13.10
N ARG A 44 58.97 -30.38 -13.70
CA ARG A 44 57.57 -30.57 -14.11
C ARG A 44 56.68 -30.68 -12.88
N GLN A 45 57.05 -31.53 -11.93
CA GLN A 45 56.32 -31.71 -10.67
C GLN A 45 56.22 -30.42 -9.86
N GLU A 46 57.32 -29.66 -9.78
CA GLU A 46 57.33 -28.35 -9.11
C GLU A 46 56.32 -27.38 -9.74
N ARG A 47 56.30 -27.28 -11.08
CA ARG A 47 55.34 -26.41 -11.78
C ARG A 47 53.90 -26.86 -11.59
N GLU A 48 53.64 -28.17 -11.62
CA GLU A 48 52.31 -28.73 -11.41
C GLU A 48 51.81 -28.46 -9.99
N ALA A 49 52.68 -28.61 -8.98
CA ALA A 49 52.38 -28.29 -7.59
C ALA A 49 52.10 -26.79 -7.41
N GLN A 50 52.98 -25.92 -7.95
CA GLN A 50 52.79 -24.47 -7.90
C GLN A 50 51.48 -24.03 -8.57
N LEU A 51 51.15 -24.62 -9.72
CA LEU A 51 49.92 -24.31 -10.45
C LEU A 51 48.69 -24.80 -9.68
N HIS A 52 48.76 -25.98 -9.07
CA HIS A 52 47.68 -26.49 -8.24
C HIS A 52 47.43 -25.62 -7.00
N GLU A 53 48.49 -25.22 -6.31
CA GLU A 53 48.41 -24.32 -5.16
C GLU A 53 47.87 -22.94 -5.57
N ALA A 54 48.36 -22.37 -6.67
CA ALA A 54 47.85 -21.11 -7.21
C ALA A 54 46.36 -21.19 -7.57
N LYS A 55 45.89 -22.33 -8.10
CA LYS A 55 44.46 -22.54 -8.39
C LYS A 55 43.62 -22.58 -7.13
N ILE A 56 44.08 -23.26 -6.09
CA ILE A 56 43.37 -23.33 -4.80
C ILE A 56 43.27 -21.93 -4.20
N LEU A 57 44.40 -21.22 -4.10
CA LEU A 57 44.45 -19.87 -3.57
C LEU A 57 43.56 -18.91 -4.36
N ALA A 58 43.60 -18.96 -5.70
CA ALA A 58 42.73 -18.14 -6.54
C ALA A 58 41.26 -18.41 -6.24
N LYS A 59 40.86 -19.69 -6.17
CA LYS A 59 39.47 -20.08 -5.86
C LYS A 59 39.03 -19.55 -4.49
N GLU A 60 39.87 -19.68 -3.47
CA GLU A 60 39.58 -19.17 -2.13
C GLU A 60 39.44 -17.65 -2.10
N VAL A 61 40.31 -16.93 -2.80
CA VAL A 61 40.23 -15.46 -2.91
C VAL A 61 38.94 -15.05 -3.61
N TYR A 62 38.60 -15.69 -4.73
CA TYR A 62 37.34 -15.40 -5.43
C TYR A 62 36.12 -15.72 -4.59
N GLN A 63 36.10 -16.85 -3.88
CA GLN A 63 34.99 -17.22 -3.02
C GLN A 63 34.79 -16.19 -1.90
N LYS A 64 35.86 -15.80 -1.21
CA LYS A 64 35.80 -14.77 -0.15
C LYS A 64 35.27 -13.44 -0.70
N LYS A 65 35.72 -13.03 -1.88
CA LYS A 65 35.24 -11.79 -2.54
C LYS A 65 33.78 -11.90 -2.95
N PHE A 66 33.35 -13.04 -3.45
CA PHE A 66 31.97 -13.29 -3.82
C PHE A 66 31.03 -13.27 -2.60
N ASP A 67 31.43 -13.92 -1.51
CA ASP A 67 30.67 -13.94 -0.26
C ASP A 67 30.57 -12.54 0.36
N GLN A 68 31.66 -11.77 0.33
CA GLN A 68 31.68 -10.38 0.76
C GLN A 68 30.72 -9.53 -0.07
N LEU A 69 30.82 -9.60 -1.40
CA LEU A 69 29.97 -8.85 -2.32
C LEU A 69 28.49 -9.20 -2.11
N THR A 70 28.18 -10.48 -1.88
CA THR A 70 26.81 -10.93 -1.62
C THR A 70 26.24 -10.29 -0.36
N LYS A 71 27.02 -10.26 0.73
CA LYS A 71 26.60 -9.62 2.00
C LYS A 71 26.40 -8.12 1.84
N GLU A 72 27.32 -7.45 1.14
CA GLU A 72 27.22 -6.01 0.87
C GLU A 72 25.96 -5.70 0.05
N LYS A 73 25.70 -6.46 -1.01
CA LYS A 73 24.51 -6.26 -1.84
C LYS A 73 23.20 -6.56 -1.12
N GLN A 74 23.18 -7.58 -0.26
CA GLN A 74 22.03 -7.84 0.61
C GLN A 74 21.77 -6.68 1.57
N TYR A 75 22.83 -6.12 2.17
CA TYR A 75 22.71 -4.98 3.07
C TYR A 75 22.20 -3.72 2.35
N GLU A 76 22.75 -3.38 1.19
CA GLU A 76 22.27 -2.28 0.36
C GLU A 76 20.80 -2.45 -0.05
N MET A 77 20.42 -3.66 -0.47
CA MET A 77 19.05 -3.98 -0.85
C MET A 77 18.07 -3.83 0.31
N ASN A 78 18.45 -4.31 1.51
CA ASN A 78 17.62 -4.18 2.70
C ASN A 78 17.43 -2.71 3.09
N ILE A 79 18.48 -1.89 3.04
CA ILE A 79 18.37 -0.44 3.29
C ILE A 79 17.42 0.21 2.29
N ALA A 80 17.57 -0.08 0.99
CA ALA A 80 16.70 0.50 -0.04
C ALA A 80 15.24 0.10 0.16
N LEU A 81 14.99 -1.16 0.56
CA LEU A 81 13.66 -1.65 0.88
C LEU A 81 13.07 -0.91 2.08
N ASP A 82 13.83 -0.76 3.17
CA ASP A 82 13.39 -0.07 4.39
C ASP A 82 13.06 1.41 4.10
N ILE A 83 13.90 2.09 3.31
CA ILE A 83 13.65 3.47 2.87
C ILE A 83 12.35 3.56 2.08
N SER A 84 12.16 2.70 1.07
CA SER A 84 10.96 2.72 0.22
C SER A 84 9.69 2.40 1.02
N GLN A 85 9.76 1.45 1.95
CA GLN A 85 8.63 1.15 2.85
C GLN A 85 8.28 2.34 3.72
N LYS A 86 9.28 3.01 4.31
CA LYS A 86 9.07 4.17 5.17
C LYS A 86 8.51 5.37 4.39
N GLU A 87 9.01 5.66 3.20
CA GLU A 87 8.46 6.72 2.34
C GLU A 87 7.00 6.46 1.96
N ASN A 88 6.67 5.20 1.62
CA ASN A 88 5.29 4.83 1.30
C ASN A 88 4.37 5.01 2.52
N GLN A 89 4.81 4.60 3.72
CA GLN A 89 4.07 4.82 4.96
C GLN A 89 3.87 6.32 5.21
N GLU A 90 4.93 7.12 5.17
CA GLU A 90 4.86 8.56 5.39
C GLU A 90 3.93 9.26 4.39
N ASN A 91 3.99 8.87 3.11
CA ASN A 91 3.11 9.43 2.09
C ASN A 91 1.63 9.09 2.34
N THR A 92 1.32 7.85 2.73
CA THR A 92 -0.06 7.47 3.06
C THR A 92 -0.58 8.18 4.32
N GLU A 93 0.27 8.33 5.34
CA GLU A 93 -0.07 9.10 6.54
C GLU A 93 -0.30 10.58 6.24
N LYS A 94 0.51 11.16 5.36
CA LYS A 94 0.35 12.54 4.90
C LYS A 94 -0.97 12.73 4.17
N GLN A 95 -1.29 11.87 3.20
CA GLN A 95 -2.56 11.91 2.48
C GLN A 95 -3.76 11.75 3.42
N LEU A 96 -3.68 10.85 4.40
CA LEU A 96 -4.72 10.68 5.41
C LEU A 96 -4.90 11.95 6.26
N ARG A 97 -3.80 12.58 6.67
CA ARG A 97 -3.82 13.81 7.46
C ARG A 97 -4.44 14.97 6.68
N GLU A 98 -4.08 15.12 5.42
CA GLU A 98 -4.62 16.15 4.52
C GLU A 98 -6.13 15.93 4.28
N ALA A 99 -6.55 14.71 3.95
CA ALA A 99 -7.96 14.39 3.77
C ALA A 99 -8.78 14.61 5.05
N LYS A 100 -8.22 14.29 6.23
CA LYS A 100 -8.87 14.54 7.52
C LYS A 100 -9.02 16.04 7.79
N ALA A 101 -7.98 16.84 7.52
CA ALA A 101 -8.04 18.28 7.71
C ALA A 101 -9.08 18.92 6.77
N GLU A 102 -9.13 18.51 5.50
CA GLU A 102 -10.12 18.99 4.55
C GLU A 102 -11.55 18.62 4.98
N HIS A 103 -11.77 17.38 5.42
CA HIS A 103 -13.07 16.95 5.92
C HIS A 103 -13.48 17.73 7.19
N GLN A 104 -12.53 18.00 8.08
CA GLN A 104 -12.80 18.78 9.29
C GLN A 104 -13.25 20.20 8.95
N VAL A 105 -12.57 20.87 8.02
CA VAL A 105 -12.96 22.21 7.56
C VAL A 105 -14.37 22.20 6.96
N LYS A 106 -14.69 21.22 6.10
CA LYS A 106 -16.03 21.08 5.52
C LYS A 106 -17.10 20.85 6.59
N LEU A 107 -16.80 20.03 7.59
CA LEU A 107 -17.71 19.77 8.70
C LEU A 107 -17.98 21.04 9.51
N GLU A 108 -16.94 21.84 9.78
CA GLU A 108 -17.06 23.13 10.47
C GLU A 108 -17.90 24.14 9.66
N GLU A 109 -17.73 24.19 8.34
CA GLU A 109 -18.53 25.03 7.43
C GLU A 109 -20.01 24.61 7.44
N THR A 110 -20.32 23.33 7.26
CA THR A 110 -21.71 22.85 7.28
C THR A 110 -22.39 23.05 8.64
N LEU A 111 -21.62 23.00 9.72
CA LEU A 111 -22.13 23.24 11.07
C LEU A 111 -22.47 24.71 11.28
N LEU A 112 -21.70 25.62 10.68
CA LEU A 112 -22.01 27.05 10.69
C LEU A 112 -23.31 27.33 9.91
N GLU A 113 -23.44 26.80 8.69
CA GLU A 113 -24.66 26.93 7.88
C GLU A 113 -25.89 26.37 8.61
N GLN A 114 -25.75 25.22 9.27
CA GLN A 114 -26.81 24.63 10.09
C GLN A 114 -27.24 25.58 11.21
N LYS A 115 -26.29 26.17 11.95
CA LYS A 115 -26.61 27.11 13.03
C LYS A 115 -27.32 28.36 12.52
N GLU A 116 -26.93 28.87 11.36
CA GLU A 116 -27.58 30.02 10.73
C GLU A 116 -29.03 29.68 10.33
N ALA A 117 -29.25 28.51 9.72
CA ALA A 117 -30.59 28.04 9.38
C ALA A 117 -31.46 27.80 10.64
N GLU A 118 -30.90 27.22 11.70
CA GLU A 118 -31.57 27.04 12.98
C GLU A 118 -31.99 28.38 13.61
N ALA A 119 -31.13 29.41 13.56
CA ALA A 119 -31.45 30.74 14.04
C ALA A 119 -32.59 31.40 13.24
N GLN A 120 -32.62 31.19 11.91
CA GLN A 120 -33.73 31.64 11.06
C GLN A 120 -35.05 30.95 11.42
N ILE A 121 -35.02 29.62 11.61
CA ILE A 121 -36.19 28.84 12.04
C ILE A 121 -36.70 29.32 13.40
N GLN A 122 -35.81 29.57 14.36
CA GLN A 122 -36.19 30.12 15.66
C GLN A 122 -36.88 31.49 15.54
N THR A 123 -36.37 32.36 14.66
CA THR A 123 -36.97 33.67 14.40
C THR A 123 -38.37 33.55 13.81
N LEU A 124 -38.56 32.67 12.82
CA LEU A 124 -39.86 32.42 12.21
C LEU A 124 -40.86 31.83 13.21
N ASN A 125 -40.41 30.88 14.05
CA ASN A 125 -41.24 30.31 15.11
C ASN A 125 -41.70 31.38 16.10
N GLN A 126 -40.83 32.33 16.48
CA GLN A 126 -41.22 33.43 17.36
C GLN A 126 -42.25 34.36 16.70
N GLN A 127 -42.11 34.64 15.40
CA GLN A 127 -43.11 35.41 14.66
C GLN A 127 -44.47 34.70 14.60
N LEU A 128 -44.45 33.38 14.35
CA LEU A 128 -45.65 32.56 14.29
C LEU A 128 -46.36 32.49 15.64
N GLU A 129 -45.61 32.40 16.74
CA GLU A 129 -46.15 32.47 18.10
C GLU A 129 -46.85 33.81 18.36
N ASN A 130 -46.21 34.93 18.03
CA ASN A 130 -46.80 36.26 18.20
C ASN A 130 -48.09 36.42 17.38
N MET A 131 -48.08 35.95 16.13
CA MET A 131 -49.26 35.96 15.25
C MET A 131 -50.37 35.06 15.79
N THR A 132 -50.03 33.93 16.40
CA THR A 132 -50.99 32.99 17.01
C THR A 132 -51.64 33.59 18.25
N VAL A 133 -50.87 34.23 19.13
CA VAL A 133 -51.40 34.97 20.29
C VAL A 133 -52.35 36.09 19.83
N TRP A 134 -51.95 36.86 18.81
CA TRP A 134 -52.78 37.92 18.25
C TRP A 134 -54.08 37.40 17.64
N LYS A 135 -54.00 36.31 16.85
CA LYS A 135 -55.17 35.61 16.31
C LYS A 135 -56.13 35.18 17.43
N ASN A 136 -55.63 34.52 18.46
CA ASN A 136 -56.44 34.01 19.57
C ASN A 136 -57.13 35.16 20.34
N SER A 137 -56.45 36.30 20.52
CA SER A 137 -57.04 37.49 21.14
C SER A 137 -58.20 38.06 20.31
N LEU A 138 -58.03 38.16 18.99
CA LEU A 138 -59.09 38.63 18.10
C LEU A 138 -60.26 37.64 18.04
N GLU A 139 -59.98 36.34 18.05
CA GLU A 139 -61.01 35.31 18.10
C GLU A 139 -61.83 35.38 19.40
N ALA A 140 -61.18 35.66 20.53
CA ALA A 140 -61.86 35.89 21.81
C ALA A 140 -62.77 37.13 21.76
N GLU A 141 -62.28 38.28 21.27
CA GLU A 141 -63.09 39.50 21.14
C GLU A 141 -64.30 39.30 20.21
N ILE A 142 -64.11 38.58 19.09
CA ILE A 142 -65.20 38.23 18.19
C ILE A 142 -66.22 37.30 18.88
N ALA A 143 -65.78 36.38 19.74
CA ALA A 143 -66.68 35.52 20.50
C ALA A 143 -67.49 36.31 21.54
N ASP A 144 -66.85 37.25 22.24
CA ASP A 144 -67.50 38.12 23.23
C ASP A 144 -68.56 39.03 22.58
N THR A 145 -68.22 39.68 21.46
CA THR A 145 -69.16 40.51 20.71
C THR A 145 -70.34 39.70 20.19
N ARG A 146 -70.10 38.50 19.63
CA ARG A 146 -71.17 37.56 19.24
C ARG A 146 -72.09 37.23 20.39
N GLN A 147 -71.53 36.91 21.57
CA GLN A 147 -72.33 36.60 22.75
C GLN A 147 -73.18 37.80 23.20
N ALA A 148 -72.64 39.02 23.13
CA ALA A 148 -73.37 40.24 23.45
C ALA A 148 -74.54 40.49 22.48
N PHE A 149 -74.33 40.30 21.17
CA PHE A 149 -75.39 40.39 20.18
C PHE A 149 -76.48 39.33 20.38
N GLN A 150 -76.10 38.09 20.68
CA GLN A 150 -77.07 37.03 20.96
C GLN A 150 -77.95 37.40 22.16
N LYS A 151 -77.35 37.85 23.26
CA LYS A 151 -78.08 38.36 24.44
C LYS A 151 -79.06 39.48 24.07
N TYR A 152 -78.65 40.42 23.23
CA TYR A 152 -79.51 41.52 22.77
C TYR A 152 -80.71 41.03 21.95
N ILE A 153 -80.49 40.08 21.04
CA ILE A 153 -81.55 39.44 20.24
C ILE A 153 -82.53 38.71 21.15
N ASP A 154 -82.03 37.91 22.10
CA ASP A 154 -82.85 37.14 23.04
C ASP A 154 -83.78 38.05 23.87
N VAL A 155 -83.29 39.24 24.27
CA VAL A 155 -84.08 40.24 25.02
C VAL A 155 -85.08 40.98 24.13
N THR A 156 -84.68 41.37 22.91
CA THR A 156 -85.50 42.22 22.02
C THR A 156 -86.58 41.41 21.30
N PHE A 157 -86.30 40.14 21.01
CA PHE A 157 -87.15 39.26 20.22
C PHE A 157 -87.37 37.90 20.92
N PRO A 158 -88.03 37.87 22.09
CA PRO A 158 -88.21 36.64 22.88
C PRO A 158 -89.07 35.57 22.20
N GLN A 159 -89.72 35.90 21.08
CA GLN A 159 -90.52 34.96 20.28
C GLN A 159 -89.70 34.20 19.24
N LEU A 160 -88.45 34.61 19.01
CA LEU A 160 -87.52 33.85 18.16
C LEU A 160 -87.05 32.61 18.92
N SER A 161 -87.15 31.45 18.27
CA SER A 161 -86.60 30.21 18.80
C SER A 161 -85.06 30.28 18.78
N PRO A 162 -84.36 29.70 19.77
CA PRO A 162 -82.90 29.61 19.76
C PRO A 162 -82.41 29.04 18.42
N GLY A 163 -81.45 29.71 17.79
CA GLY A 163 -80.91 29.31 16.48
C GLY A 163 -81.57 29.96 15.25
N GLN A 164 -82.75 30.59 15.37
CA GLN A 164 -83.39 31.26 14.21
C GLN A 164 -82.61 32.47 13.71
N ALA A 165 -81.79 33.10 14.57
CA ALA A 165 -80.97 34.27 14.21
C ALA A 165 -79.52 33.91 13.84
N ASP A 166 -79.15 32.63 13.82
CA ASP A 166 -77.75 32.20 13.61
C ASP A 166 -77.21 32.59 12.22
N PHE A 167 -78.09 32.82 11.25
CA PHE A 167 -77.69 33.33 9.92
C PHE A 167 -77.18 34.78 9.96
N ILE A 168 -77.59 35.57 10.98
CA ILE A 168 -77.16 36.96 11.16
C ILE A 168 -75.73 36.98 11.71
N LEU A 169 -75.36 35.98 12.52
CA LEU A 169 -74.03 35.81 13.09
C LEU A 169 -73.48 34.40 12.83
N PRO A 170 -73.11 34.08 11.58
CA PRO A 170 -72.61 32.75 11.24
C PRO A 170 -71.39 32.36 12.08
N PHE A 171 -71.38 31.12 12.58
CA PHE A 171 -70.20 30.55 13.21
C PHE A 171 -69.05 30.47 12.19
N ARG A 172 -67.86 30.92 12.60
CA ARG A 172 -66.66 30.65 11.80
C ARG A 172 -66.29 29.19 12.01
N LYS A 173 -65.89 28.51 10.94
CA LYS A 173 -65.30 27.16 11.05
C LYS A 173 -64.02 27.30 11.86
N THR A 174 -63.93 26.65 13.02
CA THR A 174 -62.65 26.46 13.68
C THR A 174 -61.80 25.67 12.71
N THR A 175 -60.75 26.28 12.18
CA THR A 175 -59.69 25.52 11.54
C THR A 175 -58.93 24.86 12.67
N ASP A 176 -59.50 23.78 13.20
CA ASP A 176 -58.75 22.85 14.02
C ASP A 176 -57.71 22.27 13.07
N TYR A 177 -56.51 22.86 13.08
CA TYR A 177 -55.31 22.14 12.67
C TYR A 177 -55.07 21.09 13.77
N THR A 178 -55.98 20.13 13.91
CA THR A 178 -55.60 18.81 14.37
C THR A 178 -54.50 18.38 13.44
N ASP A 179 -53.32 18.10 14.00
CA ASP A 179 -52.30 17.28 13.37
C ASP A 179 -53.01 16.15 12.64
N GLN A 180 -53.13 16.28 11.32
CA GLN A 180 -53.59 15.18 10.50
C GLN A 180 -52.42 14.22 10.41
N GLU A 181 -52.27 13.40 11.45
CA GLU A 181 -51.95 11.99 11.26
C GLU A 181 -53.07 11.38 10.40
N LYS A 182 -52.99 11.58 9.08
CA LYS A 182 -53.69 10.76 8.10
C LYS A 182 -52.72 10.37 7.02
N GLY A 183 -52.11 9.21 7.27
CA GLY A 183 -52.18 8.10 6.33
C GLY A 183 -51.62 8.41 4.95
N ALA A 184 -50.31 8.22 4.82
CA ALA A 184 -49.76 7.72 3.58
C ALA A 184 -50.57 6.46 3.19
N LYS A 185 -51.36 6.57 2.12
CA LYS A 185 -51.97 5.41 1.47
C LYS A 185 -50.85 4.44 1.06
N PRO A 186 -51.01 3.13 1.29
CA PRO A 186 -50.22 2.15 0.58
C PRO A 186 -50.78 2.06 -0.84
N CYS A 187 -50.05 2.62 -1.80
CA CYS A 187 -50.27 2.33 -3.22
C CYS A 187 -48.97 1.77 -3.79
N ASP A 188 -49.09 0.47 -4.09
CA ASP A 188 -48.50 -0.24 -5.20
C ASP A 188 -47.04 -0.69 -5.06
N GLU A 189 -46.91 -1.93 -4.57
CA GLU A 189 -45.88 -2.85 -5.02
C GLU A 189 -45.96 -3.00 -6.55
N GLU A 190 -45.15 -2.27 -7.30
CA GLU A 190 -44.49 -2.80 -8.50
C GLU A 190 -43.37 -1.88 -9.00
N SER A 191 -42.16 -2.47 -9.07
CA SER A 191 -41.04 -2.08 -9.92
C SER A 191 -40.23 -0.81 -9.58
N MET A 192 -39.19 -0.97 -8.76
CA MET A 192 -37.86 -0.46 -9.15
C MET A 192 -36.75 -1.32 -8.58
N ALA A 193 -36.00 -1.92 -9.49
CA ALA A 193 -34.81 -2.69 -9.21
C ALA A 193 -33.78 -1.86 -8.44
N CYS A 194 -33.27 -2.43 -7.34
CA CYS A 194 -32.00 -2.01 -6.78
C CYS A 194 -30.90 -2.16 -7.85
N PRO A 195 -30.11 -1.12 -8.18
CA PRO A 195 -28.80 -1.37 -8.74
C PRO A 195 -27.94 -1.91 -7.60
N LYS A 196 -27.87 -3.24 -7.48
CA LYS A 196 -26.74 -3.88 -6.83
C LYS A 196 -25.50 -3.42 -7.61
N MET A 197 -24.73 -2.50 -7.05
CA MET A 197 -23.35 -2.29 -7.50
C MET A 197 -22.54 -3.53 -7.13
N GLY A 198 -22.73 -4.59 -7.91
CA GLY A 198 -21.80 -5.70 -7.98
C GLY A 198 -20.56 -5.19 -8.67
N VAL A 199 -19.53 -4.87 -7.89
CA VAL A 199 -18.18 -4.66 -8.42
C VAL A 199 -17.74 -5.98 -9.03
N ARG A 200 -17.83 -6.05 -10.36
CA ARG A 200 -17.32 -7.17 -11.16
C ARG A 200 -15.82 -6.99 -11.28
N PHE A 201 -15.04 -7.68 -10.45
CA PHE A 201 -13.62 -7.84 -10.69
C PHE A 201 -13.43 -8.67 -11.95
N THR A 202 -13.14 -8.01 -13.08
CA THR A 202 -12.57 -8.69 -14.25
C THR A 202 -11.07 -8.84 -14.01
N VAL A 203 -10.66 -10.06 -13.67
CA VAL A 203 -9.26 -10.47 -13.79
C VAL A 203 -8.96 -10.60 -15.28
N THR A 204 -8.26 -9.62 -15.85
CA THR A 204 -7.60 -9.76 -17.14
C THR A 204 -6.30 -10.54 -16.91
N THR A 205 -6.35 -11.86 -17.11
CA THR A 205 -5.13 -12.65 -17.35
C THR A 205 -4.54 -12.21 -18.69
N GLY A 206 -3.55 -11.33 -18.63
CA GLY A 206 -2.68 -11.04 -19.76
C GLY A 206 -1.89 -12.28 -20.12
N GLN A 207 -2.25 -12.92 -21.24
CA GLN A 207 -1.38 -13.84 -21.95
C GLN A 207 -0.18 -13.03 -22.47
N TYR A 208 0.98 -13.19 -21.84
CA TYR A 208 2.24 -12.84 -22.47
C TYR A 208 2.71 -14.03 -23.31
N HIS A 209 2.67 -13.86 -24.62
CA HIS A 209 3.46 -14.65 -25.55
C HIS A 209 4.95 -14.30 -25.36
N LYS A 210 5.76 -15.32 -25.10
CA LYS A 210 7.12 -15.46 -25.61
C LYS A 210 7.36 -16.93 -25.91
#